data_AF-A0A317YKB1-F1
#
_entry.id   AF-A0A317YKB1-F1
#
_cell.length_a   1.000
_cell.length_b   1.000
_cell.length_c   1.000
_cell.angle_alpha   90.00
_cell.angle_beta   90.00
_cell.angle_gamma   90.00
#
_symmetry.space_group_name_H-M   'P 1'
#
loop_
_entity.id
_entity.type
_entity.pdbx_description
1 polymer ?
#
loop_
_entity_poly.entity_id
_entity_poly.type
_entity_poly.pdbx_seq_one_letter_code
_entity_poly.pdbx_strand_id
1 'polypeptide(L)'
;YPGNYESYIEMRAERELTLQKQRALYKEELAWMRAGAKARTTKQQARINRFNDLENEVNQQYKDDKGELNLAYSRLGKQVFELEDLSKAINDKVLFEHLTEIIQKGERIG
;
A
#
# COMPACT_ATOMS: atom_id res chain seq x y z
N TYR A 1 15.93 -9.12 8.97
CA TYR A 1 14.90 -9.04 10.01
C TYR A 1 14.67 -10.43 10.59
N PRO A 2 15.27 -10.76 11.74
CA PRO A 2 14.84 -11.92 12.51
C PRO A 2 13.60 -11.48 13.29
N GLY A 3 12.41 -11.94 12.93
CA GLY A 3 11.20 -11.49 13.62
C GLY A 3 9.94 -12.05 13.00
N ASN A 4 9.16 -12.73 13.84
CA ASN A 4 7.86 -13.32 13.56
C ASN A 4 6.98 -12.38 12.71
N TYR A 5 6.26 -12.93 11.72
CA TYR A 5 5.36 -12.16 10.85
C TYR A 5 4.33 -11.36 11.67
N GLU A 6 3.89 -11.92 12.80
CA GLU A 6 3.00 -11.26 13.77
C GLU A 6 3.59 -9.92 14.27
N SER A 7 4.87 -9.89 14.65
CA SER A 7 5.54 -8.67 15.11
C SER A 7 5.66 -7.62 14.00
N TYR A 8 5.77 -8.04 12.73
CA TYR A 8 5.73 -7.11 11.60
C TYR A 8 4.34 -6.50 11.40
N ILE A 9 3.28 -7.29 11.57
CA ILE A 9 1.89 -6.81 11.46
C ILE A 9 1.56 -5.83 12.58
N GLU A 10 1.93 -6.13 13.83
CA GLU A 10 1.75 -5.22 14.97
C GLU A 10 2.51 -3.90 14.75
N MET A 11 3.79 -3.96 14.40
CA MET A 11 4.60 -2.78 14.14
C MET A 11 4.12 -1.99 12.90
N ARG A 12 3.42 -2.65 11.97
CA ARG A 12 2.77 -1.97 10.84
C ARG A 12 1.50 -1.26 11.30
N ALA A 13 0.66 -1.91 12.10
CA ALA A 13 -0.58 -1.32 12.62
C ALA A 13 -0.30 -0.10 13.52
N GLU A 14 0.72 -0.17 14.38
CA GLU A 14 1.13 0.96 15.23
C GLU A 14 1.63 2.15 14.40
N ARG A 15 2.38 1.90 13.33
CA ARG A 15 2.82 2.95 12.40
C ARG A 15 1.63 3.59 11.71
N GLU A 16 0.67 2.81 11.22
CA GLU A 16 -0.53 3.32 10.57
C GLU A 16 -1.37 4.21 11.49
N LEU A 17 -1.54 3.81 12.75
CA LEU A 17 -2.26 4.59 13.75
C LEU A 17 -1.55 5.91 14.09
N THR A 18 -0.21 5.89 14.15
CA THR A 18 0.60 7.09 14.35
C THR A 18 0.48 8.05 13.16
N LEU A 19 0.53 7.52 11.94
CA LEU A 19 0.34 8.29 10.71
C LEU A 19 -1.06 8.91 10.64
N GLN A 20 -2.10 8.18 11.05
CA GLN A 20 -3.46 8.70 11.09
C GLN A 20 -3.58 9.91 12.03
N LYS A 21 -2.93 9.84 13.21
CA LYS A 21 -2.87 10.95 14.17
C LYS A 21 -2.15 12.16 13.58
N GLN A 22 -0.99 11.97 12.93
CA GLN A 22 -0.25 13.05 12.28
C GLN A 22 -1.08 13.73 11.18
N ARG A 23 -1.79 12.94 10.35
CA ARG A 23 -2.69 13.46 9.32
C ARG A 23 -3.86 14.27 9.89
N ALA A 24 -4.41 13.84 11.03
CA ALA A 24 -5.47 14.59 11.71
C ALA A 24 -4.96 15.95 12.20
N LEU A 25 -3.81 15.97 12.89
CA LEU A 25 -3.17 17.21 13.34
C LEU A 25 -2.85 18.15 12.17
N TYR A 26 -2.35 17.61 11.05
CA TYR A 26 -2.07 18.40 9.86
C TYR A 26 -3.32 19.10 9.31
N LYS A 27 -4.48 18.42 9.30
CA LYS A 27 -5.76 19.02 8.86
C LYS A 27 -6.20 20.17 9.76
N GLU A 28 -6.06 20.01 11.08
CA GLU A 28 -6.40 21.04 12.06
C GLU A 28 -5.49 22.26 11.92
N GLU A 29 -4.18 22.06 11.81
CA GLU A 29 -3.23 23.14 11.63
C GLU A 29 -3.38 23.82 10.26
N LEU A 30 -3.72 23.08 9.20
CA LEU A 30 -4.04 23.65 7.89
C LEU A 30 -5.28 24.55 7.97
N ALA A 31 -6.30 24.15 8.72
CA ALA A 31 -7.48 24.98 8.97
C ALA A 31 -7.10 26.25 9.74
N TRP A 32 -6.20 26.17 10.72
CA TRP A 32 -5.67 27.34 11.43
C TRP A 32 -4.82 28.25 10.54
N MET A 33 -4.03 27.69 9.61
CA MET A 33 -3.27 28.45 8.62
C MET A 33 -4.17 29.17 7.62
N ARG A 34 -5.31 28.58 7.24
CA ARG A 34 -6.34 29.21 6.39
C ARG A 34 -7.18 30.24 7.12
N ALA A 35 -7.44 30.05 8.41
CA ALA A 35 -8.13 31.04 9.22
C ALA A 35 -7.28 32.33 9.27
N GLY A 36 -7.79 33.43 8.72
CA GLY A 36 -7.07 34.71 8.70
C GLY A 36 -6.69 35.18 10.10
N ALA A 37 -5.61 35.94 10.21
CA ALA A 37 -5.26 36.58 11.47
C ALA A 37 -6.28 37.69 11.79
N LYS A 38 -6.68 37.87 13.06
CA LYS A 38 -7.56 38.98 13.45
C LYS A 38 -6.89 40.30 13.07
N ALA A 39 -7.71 41.30 12.70
CA ALA A 39 -7.32 42.57 12.06
C ALA A 39 -6.22 43.41 12.74
N ARG A 40 -5.75 43.05 13.95
CA ARG A 40 -4.65 43.72 14.67
C ARG A 40 -3.62 42.76 15.29
N THR A 41 -3.66 41.48 14.97
CA THR A 41 -2.77 40.47 15.55
C THR A 41 -2.04 39.71 14.45
N THR A 42 -0.76 39.41 14.65
CA THR A 42 0.00 38.51 13.80
C THR A 42 -0.15 37.07 14.28
N LYS A 43 -0.06 36.10 13.36
CA LYS A 43 0.03 34.69 13.73
C LYS A 43 1.34 34.43 14.46
N GLN A 44 1.32 33.51 15.43
CA GLN A 44 2.53 33.14 16.17
C GLN A 44 3.54 32.45 15.25
N GLN A 45 4.73 33.06 15.08
CA GLN A 45 5.78 32.53 14.21
C GLN A 45 6.21 31.10 14.61
N ALA A 46 6.32 30.82 15.90
CA ALA A 46 6.66 29.49 16.41
C ALA A 46 5.63 28.40 16.05
N ARG A 47 4.37 28.78 15.79
CA ARG A 47 3.34 27.84 15.33
C ARG A 47 3.40 27.63 13.83
N ILE A 48 3.68 28.69 13.07
CA ILE A 48 3.93 28.61 11.62
C ILE A 48 5.13 27.69 11.33
N ASN A 49 6.23 27.86 12.08
CA ASN A 49 7.41 27.00 11.91
C ASN A 49 7.07 25.53 12.17
N ARG A 50 6.35 25.24 13.26
CA ARG A 50 5.88 23.87 13.57
C ARG A 50 4.99 23.28 12.48
N PHE A 51 4.14 24.08 11.85
CA PHE A 51 3.33 23.62 10.72
C PHE A 51 4.20 23.25 9.51
N ASN A 52 5.20 24.07 9.17
CA ASN A 52 6.11 23.77 8.06
C ASN A 52 6.93 22.49 8.31
N ASP A 53 7.37 22.27 9.55
CA ASP A 53 8.06 21.03 9.94
C ASP A 53 7.14 19.81 9.77
N LEU A 54 5.89 19.91 10.23
CA LEU A 54 4.87 18.87 10.08
C LEU A 54 4.53 18.61 8.60
N GLU A 55 4.43 19.65 7.78
CA GLU A 55 4.18 19.53 6.34
C GLU A 55 5.31 18.78 5.62
N ASN A 56 6.55 19.06 5.98
CA ASN A 56 7.72 18.36 5.44
C ASN A 56 7.74 16.87 5.83
N GLU A 57 7.45 16.56 7.10
CA GLU A 57 7.38 15.18 7.59
C GLU A 57 6.29 14.38 6.85
N VAL A 58 5.08 14.94 6.74
CA VAL A 58 3.96 14.30 6.04
C VAL A 58 4.28 14.10 4.55
N ASN A 59 4.89 15.08 3.88
CA ASN A 59 5.25 14.98 2.46
C ASN A 59 6.36 13.95 2.17
N GLN A 60 7.33 13.77 3.09
CA GLN A 60 8.34 12.72 2.95
C GLN A 60 7.72 11.32 3.06
N GLN A 61 6.80 11.12 4.00
CA GLN A 61 6.09 9.84 4.18
C GLN A 61 5.26 9.44 2.95
N TYR A 62 4.62 10.40 2.26
CA TYR A 62 3.91 10.13 1.00
C TYR A 62 4.81 9.65 -0.15
N LYS A 63 6.12 9.92 -0.11
CA LYS A 63 7.05 9.44 -1.14
C LYS A 63 7.42 7.96 -0.91
N ASP A 64 7.52 7.54 0.34
CA ASP A 64 7.85 6.15 0.68
C ASP A 64 6.66 5.21 0.43
N ASP A 65 5.43 5.66 0.66
CA ASP A 65 4.19 4.88 0.44
C ASP A 65 3.84 4.70 -1.06
N LYS A 66 4.39 5.55 -1.94
CA LYS A 66 4.26 5.40 -3.41
C LYS A 66 5.08 4.25 -4.00
N GLY A 67 5.79 3.50 -3.17
CA GLY A 67 6.28 2.17 -3.48
C GLY A 67 5.17 1.12 -3.57
N GLU A 68 3.91 1.50 -3.84
CA GLU A 68 2.89 0.57 -4.29
C GLU A 68 3.40 -0.13 -5.55
N LEU A 69 3.75 -1.40 -5.38
CA LEU A 69 3.95 -2.34 -6.47
C LEU A 69 2.63 -2.39 -7.23
N ASN A 70 2.48 -1.49 -8.20
CA ASN A 70 1.54 -1.62 -9.29
C ASN A 70 2.00 -2.86 -10.07
N LEU A 71 1.73 -4.05 -9.52
CA LEU A 71 1.39 -5.19 -10.34
C LEU A 71 0.18 -4.72 -11.13
N ALA A 72 0.46 -4.09 -12.27
CA ALA A 72 -0.49 -3.94 -13.33
C ALA A 72 -0.89 -5.37 -13.66
N TYR A 73 -1.93 -5.86 -13.00
CA TYR A 73 -2.84 -6.80 -13.57
C TYR A 73 -3.39 -6.08 -14.79
N SER A 74 -2.60 -6.10 -15.87
CA SER A 74 -3.10 -5.99 -17.23
C SER A 74 -4.44 -6.67 -17.21
N ARG A 75 -5.49 -5.98 -17.65
CA ARG A 75 -6.83 -6.55 -17.75
C ARG A 75 -6.74 -7.80 -18.62
N LEU A 76 -6.42 -8.93 -17.99
CA LEU A 76 -6.52 -10.23 -18.56
C LEU A 76 -8.01 -10.32 -18.89
N GLY A 77 -8.33 -10.47 -20.17
CA GLY A 77 -9.71 -10.62 -20.60
C GLY A 77 -10.36 -11.84 -19.93
N LYS A 78 -11.48 -12.31 -20.46
CA LYS A 78 -11.96 -13.67 -20.13
C LYS A 78 -10.99 -14.74 -20.69
N GLN A 79 -9.71 -14.72 -20.30
CA GLN A 79 -8.80 -15.82 -20.61
C GLN A 79 -9.16 -16.98 -19.69
N VAL A 80 -9.92 -17.90 -20.27
CA VAL A 80 -10.08 -19.26 -19.78
C VAL A 80 -8.89 -20.02 -20.37
N PHE A 81 -8.09 -20.68 -19.53
CA PHE A 81 -7.05 -21.56 -20.02
C PHE A 81 -7.62 -22.97 -20.06
N GLU A 82 -7.65 -23.55 -21.25
CA GLU A 82 -8.02 -24.94 -21.46
C GLU A 82 -6.73 -25.74 -21.65
N LEU A 83 -6.49 -26.67 -20.73
CA LEU A 83 -5.47 -27.69 -20.83
C LEU A 83 -6.16 -28.93 -21.37
N GLU A 84 -5.75 -29.38 -22.55
CA GLU A 84 -6.27 -30.60 -23.18
C GLU A 84 -5.11 -31.59 -23.35
N ASP A 85 -5.23 -32.78 -22.76
CA ASP A 85 -4.25 -33.88 -22.84
C ASP A 85 -2.80 -33.46 -22.50
N LEU A 86 -2.63 -32.61 -21.49
CA LEU A 86 -1.29 -32.18 -21.08
C LEU A 86 -0.55 -33.34 -20.42
N SER A 87 0.54 -33.75 -21.06
CA SER A 87 1.49 -34.72 -20.51
C SER A 87 2.89 -34.11 -20.43
N LYS A 88 3.51 -34.17 -19.25
CA LYS A 88 4.86 -33.65 -19.02
C LYS A 88 5.67 -34.63 -18.19
N ALA A 89 6.82 -35.02 -18.73
CA ALA A 89 7.86 -35.73 -18.01
C ALA A 89 9.13 -34.85 -17.93
N ILE A 90 9.83 -34.93 -16.80
CA ILE A 90 11.18 -34.41 -16.65
C ILE A 90 12.07 -35.56 -16.20
N ASN A 91 13.12 -35.82 -16.97
CA ASN A 91 13.95 -37.02 -16.86
C ASN A 91 13.06 -38.28 -16.99
N ASP A 92 13.13 -39.20 -16.03
CA ASP A 92 12.30 -40.42 -15.97
C ASP A 92 11.06 -40.28 -15.09
N LYS A 93 10.72 -39.07 -14.63
CA LYS A 93 9.56 -38.85 -13.76
C LYS A 93 8.45 -38.14 -14.52
N VAL A 94 7.32 -38.84 -14.67
CA VAL A 94 6.07 -38.26 -15.17
C VAL A 94 5.53 -37.32 -14.09
N LEU A 95 5.37 -36.05 -14.45
CA LEU A 95 4.81 -35.01 -13.57
C LEU A 95 3.29 -34.90 -13.77
N PHE A 96 2.85 -34.93 -15.02
CA PHE A 96 1.44 -34.90 -15.41
C PHE A 96 1.24 -35.88 -16.58
N GLU A 97 0.16 -36.64 -16.55
CA GLU A 97 -0.24 -37.58 -17.60
C GLU A 97 -1.73 -37.41 -17.85
N HIS A 98 -2.12 -37.13 -19.10
CA HIS A 98 -3.51 -36.90 -19.51
C HIS A 98 -4.28 -35.89 -18.63
N LEU A 99 -3.64 -34.77 -18.28
CA LEU A 99 -4.32 -33.71 -17.54
C LEU A 99 -5.17 -32.85 -18.49
N THR A 100 -6.48 -32.97 -18.34
CA THR A 100 -7.46 -32.12 -19.02
C THR A 100 -8.19 -31.27 -17.98
N GLU A 101 -7.95 -29.97 -17.98
CA GLU A 101 -8.38 -29.03 -16.95
C GLU A 101 -8.78 -27.69 -17.59
N ILE A 102 -9.89 -27.11 -17.13
CA ILE A 102 -10.39 -25.82 -17.61
C ILE A 102 -10.27 -24.82 -16.46
N ILE A 103 -9.28 -23.95 -16.53
CA ILE A 103 -9.02 -22.94 -15.51
C ILE A 103 -9.86 -21.70 -15.81
N GLN A 104 -10.80 -21.39 -14.92
CA GLN A 104 -11.72 -20.28 -15.08
C GLN A 104 -11.20 -18.98 -14.45
N LYS A 105 -11.80 -17.86 -14.86
CA LYS A 105 -11.42 -16.53 -14.35
C LYS A 105 -11.65 -16.45 -12.84
N GLY A 106 -10.57 -16.24 -12.09
CA GLY A 106 -10.60 -16.04 -10.63
C GLY A 106 -10.37 -17.30 -9.81
N GLU A 107 -10.13 -18.43 -10.46
CA GLU A 107 -9.73 -19.66 -9.82
C GLU A 107 -8.31 -19.51 -9.25
N ARG A 108 -8.17 -19.74 -7.95
CA ARG A 108 -6.89 -19.69 -7.25
C ARG A 108 -6.41 -21.11 -7.07
N ILE A 109 -5.44 -21.50 -7.87
CA ILE A 109 -4.76 -22.78 -7.72
C ILE A 109 -3.58 -22.55 -6.76
N GLY A 110 -3.60 -23.20 -5.62
CA GLY A 110 -2.61 -23.11 -4.55
C GLY A 110 -2.71 -24.28 -3.61
#